data_AF-A0AAJ0PS92-F1
#
_entry.id   AF-A0AAJ0PS92-F1
#
_cell.length_a   1.000
_cell.length_b   1.000
_cell.length_c   1.000
_cell.angle_alpha   90.00
_cell.angle_beta   90.00
_cell.angle_gamma   90.00
#
_symmetry.space_group_name_H-M   'P 1'
#
loop_
_entity.id
_entity.type
_entity.pdbx_description
1 polymer ?
#
loop_
_entity_poly.entity_id
_entity_poly.type
_entity_poly.pdbx_seq_one_letter_code
_entity_poly.pdbx_strand_id
1 'polypeptide(L)'
;MQIESFGMQPLQQVIPSYLYKEYEDDPSLQAFVNSFNGLSQGYLDWFNQAPLGLYTSPFITGALLDWIGRGVYGIRRPVLATQSTVRRAGYNANPYDTIAYDAQYYSTNETTSVASDDIYKRVLTWHLYRGDGMQFTMQWLKNRISRFINGVNGSDYPVLNDPPSITVAGTLFTVTALDSVGFEALQLCYANGAIQFPFEYQLQFDFVRFANTDGLLTMQFPFNYPTSPVGLSPGAVWWNGGTISVIPGVTPDPTAPPLYFGTTFPPELLALGGGNLPLTPRTDGSGQLWNDGGLIAIS
;
A
#
# COMPACT_ATOMS: atom_id res chain seq x y z
N MET A 1 -14.90 5.26 -7.29
CA MET A 1 -15.54 4.74 -6.08
C MET A 1 -16.75 5.62 -5.81
N GLN A 2 -17.95 5.18 -6.19
CA GLN A 2 -19.17 5.93 -5.88
C GLN A 2 -19.43 5.68 -4.40
N ILE A 3 -19.22 6.70 -3.56
CA ILE A 3 -19.68 6.70 -2.17
C ILE A 3 -21.16 6.33 -2.23
N GLU A 4 -21.56 5.35 -1.41
CA GLU A 4 -22.93 4.87 -1.34
C GLU A 4 -23.92 6.04 -1.41
N SER A 5 -24.78 6.04 -2.43
CA SER A 5 -25.79 7.07 -2.63
C SER A 5 -26.91 6.84 -1.62
N PHE A 6 -26.70 7.25 -0.38
CA PHE A 6 -27.79 7.41 0.57
C PHE A 6 -28.79 8.41 -0.03
N GLY A 7 -30.07 8.08 -0.06
CA GLY A 7 -31.13 8.96 -0.56
C GLY A 7 -31.26 10.29 0.20
N MET A 8 -30.51 10.47 1.27
CA MET A 8 -30.31 11.73 1.98
C MET A 8 -28.83 12.12 1.92
N GLN A 9 -28.55 13.31 1.40
CA GLN A 9 -27.22 13.89 1.48
C GLN A 9 -26.96 14.40 2.90
N PRO A 10 -25.75 14.21 3.45
CA PRO A 10 -25.38 14.79 4.72
C PRO A 10 -25.43 16.32 4.63
N LEU A 11 -25.61 16.98 5.76
CA LEU A 11 -25.68 18.43 5.86
C LEU A 11 -24.44 19.05 5.20
N GLN A 12 -24.65 19.86 4.15
CA GLN A 12 -23.56 20.47 3.37
C GLN A 12 -23.13 21.84 3.90
N GLN A 13 -24.03 22.54 4.59
CA GLN A 13 -23.78 23.88 5.11
C GLN A 13 -24.22 23.98 6.56
N VAL A 14 -23.44 24.68 7.37
CA VAL A 14 -23.82 24.99 8.74
C VAL A 14 -24.98 25.98 8.76
N ILE A 15 -25.77 25.96 9.84
CA ILE A 15 -26.66 27.08 10.15
C ILE A 15 -25.75 28.23 10.60
N PRO A 16 -25.66 29.31 9.81
CA PRO A 16 -24.75 30.40 10.16
C PRO A 16 -25.24 31.12 11.42
N SER A 17 -24.27 31.53 12.24
CA SER A 17 -24.49 32.52 13.28
C SER A 17 -24.68 33.90 12.63
N TYR A 18 -25.60 34.68 13.18
CA TYR A 18 -25.91 36.03 12.71
C TYR A 18 -25.77 37.03 13.85
N LEU A 19 -25.38 38.26 13.52
CA LEU A 19 -25.43 39.38 14.45
C LEU A 19 -26.85 39.96 14.51
N TYR A 20 -27.20 40.54 15.65
CA TYR A 20 -28.36 41.42 15.73
C TYR A 20 -28.11 42.67 14.87
N LYS A 21 -29.19 43.20 14.28
CA LYS A 21 -29.15 44.34 13.36
C LYS A 21 -28.46 45.58 13.96
N GLU A 22 -28.53 45.74 15.27
CA GLU A 22 -27.92 46.86 16.01
C GLU A 22 -26.37 46.86 15.96
N TYR A 23 -25.75 45.72 15.63
CA TYR A 23 -24.30 45.56 15.54
C TYR A 23 -23.82 45.35 14.10
N GLU A 24 -24.69 45.58 13.11
CA GLU A 24 -24.33 45.44 11.70
C GLU A 24 -23.25 46.45 11.29
N ASP A 25 -23.16 47.61 11.92
CA ASP A 25 -22.17 48.63 11.55
C ASP A 25 -20.76 48.38 12.13
N ASP A 26 -20.56 47.38 13.00
CA ASP A 26 -19.26 47.07 13.61
C ASP A 26 -18.47 46.03 12.80
N PRO A 27 -17.38 46.42 12.10
CA PRO A 27 -16.61 45.51 11.27
C PRO A 27 -15.90 44.39 12.06
N SER A 28 -15.58 44.62 13.34
CA SER A 28 -14.87 43.65 14.17
C SER A 28 -15.80 42.52 14.59
N LEU A 29 -17.05 42.86 14.95
CA LEU A 29 -18.07 41.88 15.28
C LEU A 29 -18.48 41.06 14.05
N GLN A 30 -18.61 41.70 12.89
CA GLN A 30 -18.83 40.98 11.64
C GLN A 30 -17.69 39.99 11.33
N ALA A 31 -16.44 40.43 11.45
CA ALA A 31 -15.28 39.57 11.22
C ALA A 31 -15.25 38.37 12.17
N PHE A 32 -15.61 38.57 13.44
CA PHE A 32 -15.71 37.49 14.43
C PHE A 32 -16.76 36.44 14.01
N VAL A 33 -17.98 36.87 13.66
CA VAL A 33 -19.06 35.95 13.25
C VAL A 33 -18.72 35.24 11.94
N ASN A 34 -18.08 35.93 10.99
CA ASN A 34 -17.61 35.31 9.75
C ASN A 34 -16.54 34.24 10.01
N SER A 35 -15.59 34.52 10.92
CA SER A 35 -14.58 33.54 11.34
C SER A 35 -15.20 32.33 12.02
N PHE A 36 -16.16 32.56 12.93
CA PHE A 36 -16.91 31.48 13.60
C PHE A 36 -17.67 30.59 12.60
N ASN A 37 -18.35 31.20 11.63
CA ASN A 37 -19.06 30.48 10.58
C ASN A 37 -18.09 29.68 9.69
N GLY A 38 -16.94 30.26 9.34
CA GLY A 38 -15.88 29.58 8.60
C GLY A 38 -15.29 28.37 9.35
N LEU A 39 -15.00 28.52 10.65
CA LEU A 39 -14.54 27.41 11.50
C LEU A 39 -15.60 26.31 11.63
N SER A 40 -16.85 26.70 11.84
CA SER A 40 -17.98 25.76 11.95
C SER A 40 -18.17 24.96 10.66
N GLN A 41 -18.07 25.63 9.50
CA GLN A 41 -18.11 24.96 8.20
C GLN A 41 -16.93 24.00 8.04
N GLY A 42 -15.72 24.39 8.44
CA GLY A 42 -14.55 23.51 8.41
C GLY A 42 -14.73 22.23 9.23
N TYR A 43 -15.38 22.30 10.40
CA TYR A 43 -15.70 21.09 11.19
C TYR A 43 -16.75 20.20 10.50
N LEU A 44 -17.77 20.78 9.88
CA LEU A 44 -18.77 20.03 9.12
C LEU A 44 -18.14 19.34 7.90
N ASP A 45 -17.29 20.06 7.17
CA ASP A 45 -16.58 19.52 6.01
C ASP A 45 -15.67 18.35 6.41
N TRP A 46 -14.93 18.50 7.51
CA TRP A 46 -14.11 17.41 8.06
C TRP A 46 -14.98 16.19 8.44
N PHE A 47 -16.09 16.40 9.13
CA PHE A 47 -16.99 15.33 9.54
C PHE A 47 -17.57 14.56 8.35
N ASN A 48 -17.94 15.27 7.29
CA ASN A 48 -18.44 14.69 6.05
C ASN A 48 -17.37 13.91 5.28
N GLN A 49 -16.10 14.31 5.38
CA GLN A 49 -14.96 13.67 4.67
C GLN A 49 -14.30 12.53 5.46
N ALA A 50 -14.53 12.44 6.78
CA ALA A 50 -13.93 11.45 7.67
C ALA A 50 -14.96 10.52 8.33
N PRO A 51 -15.76 9.74 7.57
CA PRO A 51 -16.64 8.75 8.16
C PRO A 51 -15.81 7.68 8.87
N LEU A 52 -15.89 7.63 10.20
CA LEU A 52 -15.07 6.77 11.06
C LEU A 52 -15.20 5.26 10.76
N GLY A 53 -16.33 4.85 10.18
CA GLY A 53 -16.55 3.47 9.74
C GLY A 53 -15.72 3.08 8.51
N LEU A 54 -15.34 4.05 7.67
CA LEU A 54 -14.59 3.84 6.42
C LEU A 54 -13.10 4.15 6.63
N TYR A 55 -12.44 3.32 7.43
CA TYR A 55 -11.00 3.45 7.76
C TYR A 55 -10.08 3.36 6.52
N THR A 56 -10.58 2.90 5.37
CA THR A 56 -9.85 2.85 4.09
C THR A 56 -9.71 4.23 3.43
N SER A 57 -10.44 5.26 3.91
CA SER A 57 -10.34 6.64 3.42
C SER A 57 -8.90 7.18 3.54
N PRO A 58 -8.40 7.94 2.55
CA PRO A 58 -7.08 8.56 2.63
C PRO A 58 -6.98 9.65 3.71
N PHE A 59 -8.12 10.19 4.18
CA PHE A 59 -8.16 11.22 5.22
C PHE A 59 -8.00 10.69 6.65
N ILE A 60 -8.11 9.37 6.84
CA ILE A 60 -7.94 8.71 8.14
C ILE A 60 -6.50 8.20 8.23
N THR A 61 -5.64 8.92 8.96
CA THR A 61 -4.20 8.63 9.06
C THR A 61 -3.69 8.82 10.48
N GLY A 62 -2.50 8.27 10.76
CA GLY A 62 -1.78 8.41 12.03
C GLY A 62 -2.60 8.01 13.25
N ALA A 63 -2.57 8.86 14.28
CA ALA A 63 -3.22 8.60 15.56
C ALA A 63 -4.75 8.42 15.45
N LEU A 64 -5.41 9.08 14.49
CA LEU A 64 -6.84 8.88 14.26
C LEU A 64 -7.12 7.45 13.79
N LEU A 65 -6.31 6.92 12.88
CA LEU A 65 -6.40 5.54 12.41
C LEU A 65 -6.13 4.54 13.55
N ASP A 66 -5.15 4.84 14.40
CA ASP A 66 -4.84 4.01 15.57
C ASP A 66 -5.99 3.99 16.57
N TRP A 67 -6.58 5.14 16.84
CA TRP A 67 -7.77 5.26 17.68
C TRP A 67 -8.96 4.49 17.10
N ILE A 68 -9.21 4.59 15.79
CA ILE A 68 -10.31 3.83 15.14
C ILE A 68 -10.04 2.32 15.22
N GLY A 69 -8.88 1.87 14.75
CA GLY A 69 -8.58 0.44 14.69
C GLY A 69 -8.55 -0.20 16.08
N ARG A 70 -7.88 0.43 17.05
CA ARG A 70 -7.77 -0.10 18.42
C ARG A 70 -9.03 0.14 19.24
N GLY A 71 -9.61 1.33 19.14
CA GLY A 71 -10.74 1.75 19.96
C GLY A 71 -12.06 1.13 19.51
N VAL A 72 -12.35 1.15 18.21
CA VAL A 72 -13.61 0.65 17.65
C VAL A 72 -13.54 -0.84 17.35
N TYR A 73 -12.45 -1.29 16.72
CA TYR A 73 -12.34 -2.67 16.21
C TYR A 73 -11.47 -3.59 17.07
N GLY A 74 -10.76 -3.07 18.08
CA GLY A 74 -9.89 -3.86 18.95
C GLY A 74 -8.62 -4.40 18.27
N ILE A 75 -8.35 -4.01 17.02
CA ILE A 75 -7.17 -4.44 16.26
C ILE A 75 -6.10 -3.39 16.44
N ARG A 76 -4.89 -3.79 16.81
CA ARG A 76 -3.76 -2.86 17.01
C ARG A 76 -2.91 -2.80 15.76
N ARG A 77 -2.23 -1.67 15.57
CA ARG A 77 -1.21 -1.53 14.53
C ARG A 77 -0.12 -2.58 14.74
N PRO A 78 0.19 -3.40 13.71
CA PRO A 78 1.22 -4.41 13.84
C PRO A 78 2.61 -3.78 13.80
N VAL A 79 3.53 -4.42 14.50
CA VAL A 79 4.97 -4.16 14.39
C VAL A 79 5.50 -5.20 13.42
N LEU A 80 6.17 -4.75 12.36
CA LEU A 80 6.78 -5.63 11.37
C LEU A 80 8.25 -5.79 11.76
N ALA A 81 8.63 -7.03 12.03
CA ALA A 81 10.00 -7.39 12.35
C ALA A 81 10.39 -8.62 11.55
N THR A 82 11.62 -8.63 11.02
CA THR A 82 12.23 -9.81 10.41
C THR A 82 12.68 -10.85 11.46
N GLN A 83 12.89 -10.43 12.71
CA GLN A 83 13.12 -11.32 13.86
C GLN A 83 12.27 -10.84 15.05
N SER A 84 11.35 -11.67 15.52
CA SER A 84 10.51 -11.35 16.68
C SER A 84 11.11 -11.94 17.97
N THR A 85 11.87 -11.16 18.74
CA THR A 85 12.20 -11.51 20.13
C THR A 85 11.30 -10.73 21.08
N VAL A 86 10.29 -11.39 21.64
CA VAL A 86 9.41 -10.76 22.64
C VAL A 86 10.12 -10.76 24.00
N ARG A 87 10.79 -9.65 24.33
CA ARG A 87 11.27 -9.44 25.70
C ARG A 87 10.14 -8.82 26.52
N ARG A 88 9.50 -9.60 27.39
CA ARG A 88 8.55 -9.05 28.37
C ARG A 88 9.33 -8.21 29.38
N ALA A 89 9.14 -6.89 29.31
CA ALA A 89 9.67 -5.95 30.27
C ALA A 89 9.06 -6.21 31.67
N GLY A 90 9.92 -6.41 32.68
CA GLY A 90 9.49 -6.51 34.08
C GLY A 90 9.11 -5.15 34.68
N TYR A 91 8.66 -5.14 35.94
CA TYR A 91 8.43 -3.91 36.70
C TYR A 91 9.71 -3.06 36.73
N ASN A 92 9.63 -1.76 36.42
CA ASN A 92 10.75 -0.81 36.33
C ASN A 92 11.74 -1.00 35.15
N ALA A 93 11.32 -1.64 34.05
CA ALA A 93 12.19 -1.81 32.87
C ALA A 93 12.39 -0.54 32.03
N ASN A 94 11.46 0.42 32.09
CA ASN A 94 11.55 1.70 31.39
C ASN A 94 11.49 2.83 32.43
N PRO A 95 12.34 3.87 32.34
CA PRO A 95 12.28 5.00 33.26
C PRO A 95 10.94 5.73 33.16
N TYR A 96 10.45 6.27 34.27
CA TYR A 96 9.25 7.09 34.30
C TYR A 96 9.38 8.29 33.34
N ASP A 97 8.28 8.65 32.67
CA ASP A 97 8.17 9.81 31.77
C ASP A 97 9.00 9.76 30.48
N THR A 98 9.48 8.57 30.08
CA THR A 98 10.26 8.38 28.83
C THR A 98 9.42 7.96 27.62
N ILE A 99 8.13 7.68 27.82
CA ILE A 99 7.21 7.23 26.78
C ILE A 99 6.00 8.15 26.82
N ALA A 100 5.68 8.80 25.70
CA ALA A 100 4.50 9.66 25.61
C ALA A 100 3.22 8.85 25.90
N TYR A 101 2.17 9.52 26.38
CA TYR A 101 0.91 8.89 26.79
C TYR A 101 0.22 8.03 25.71
N ASP A 102 0.56 8.22 24.43
CA ASP A 102 0.08 7.40 23.31
C ASP A 102 1.21 6.72 22.50
N ALA A 103 2.44 6.72 23.02
CA ALA A 103 3.57 6.07 22.38
C ALA A 103 3.73 4.63 22.88
N GLN A 104 4.09 3.74 21.97
CA GLN A 104 4.53 2.39 22.32
C GLN A 104 6.06 2.35 22.31
N TYR A 105 6.63 1.77 23.37
CA TYR A 105 8.06 1.49 23.44
C TYR A 105 8.35 0.12 22.83
N TYR A 106 9.26 0.11 21.86
CA TYR A 106 9.72 -1.09 21.21
C TYR A 106 11.20 -1.28 21.55
N SER A 107 11.58 -2.47 22.04
CA SER A 107 13.01 -2.78 22.22
C SER A 107 13.59 -3.11 20.85
N THR A 108 14.39 -2.19 20.31
CA THR A 108 14.93 -2.26 18.97
C THR A 108 15.99 -3.35 18.87
N ASN A 109 15.74 -4.36 18.03
CA ASN A 109 16.76 -4.86 17.11
C ASN A 109 16.56 -4.07 15.81
N GLU A 110 17.64 -3.69 15.12
CA GLU A 110 17.69 -2.68 14.04
C GLU A 110 16.72 -2.84 12.85
N THR A 111 15.90 -3.90 12.81
CA THR A 111 14.96 -4.21 11.73
C THR A 111 13.46 -4.14 12.12
N THR A 112 13.12 -3.66 13.31
CA THR A 112 11.72 -3.49 13.72
C THR A 112 11.17 -2.15 13.23
N SER A 113 10.15 -2.16 12.36
CA SER A 113 9.42 -0.96 11.95
C SER A 113 7.93 -1.07 12.26
N VAL A 114 7.34 0.03 12.71
CA VAL A 114 5.89 0.12 12.85
C VAL A 114 5.26 0.11 11.46
N ALA A 115 4.20 -0.67 11.26
CA ALA A 115 3.52 -0.74 9.96
C ALA A 115 3.05 0.67 9.52
N SER A 116 3.23 1.00 8.25
CA SER A 116 2.69 2.22 7.68
C SER A 116 1.15 2.23 7.75
N ASP A 117 0.53 3.41 7.62
CA ASP A 117 -0.93 3.55 7.62
C ASP A 117 -1.58 2.69 6.54
N ASP A 118 -0.95 2.59 5.38
CA ASP A 118 -1.42 1.76 4.27
C ASP A 118 -1.43 0.27 4.67
N ILE A 119 -0.33 -0.26 5.21
CA ILE A 119 -0.27 -1.66 5.67
C ILE A 119 -1.24 -1.92 6.81
N TYR A 120 -1.39 -0.98 7.75
CA TYR A 120 -2.33 -1.14 8.84
C TYR A 120 -3.78 -1.22 8.35
N LYS A 121 -4.19 -0.37 7.39
CA LYS A 121 -5.52 -0.46 6.77
C LYS A 121 -5.72 -1.77 6.00
N ARG A 122 -4.69 -2.30 5.33
CA ARG A 122 -4.75 -3.63 4.69
C ARG A 122 -4.97 -4.75 5.71
N VAL A 123 -4.32 -4.69 6.87
CA VAL A 123 -4.53 -5.63 7.98
C VAL A 123 -5.93 -5.50 8.58
N LEU A 124 -6.45 -4.29 8.76
CA LEU A 124 -7.84 -4.08 9.19
C LEU A 124 -8.82 -4.70 8.18
N THR A 125 -8.60 -4.46 6.89
CA THR A 125 -9.40 -5.00 5.79
C THR A 125 -9.37 -6.53 5.78
N TRP A 126 -8.21 -7.14 6.07
CA TRP A 126 -8.08 -8.60 6.19
C TRP A 126 -9.02 -9.18 7.26
N HIS A 127 -9.35 -8.46 8.33
CA HIS A 127 -10.25 -8.98 9.36
C HIS A 127 -11.70 -8.55 9.16
N LEU A 128 -11.92 -7.33 8.69
CA LEU A 128 -13.23 -6.68 8.75
C LEU A 128 -14.00 -6.74 7.43
N TYR A 129 -13.33 -7.00 6.30
CA TYR A 129 -14.01 -7.03 5.00
C TYR A 129 -15.02 -8.17 4.92
N ARG A 130 -16.29 -7.81 4.68
CA ARG A 130 -17.44 -8.73 4.67
C ARG A 130 -17.81 -9.26 3.29
N GLY A 131 -17.39 -8.61 2.21
CA GLY A 131 -17.79 -8.96 0.84
C GLY A 131 -17.31 -10.34 0.37
N ASP A 132 -16.27 -10.90 1.00
CA ASP A 132 -15.75 -12.23 0.64
C ASP A 132 -16.57 -13.39 1.27
N GLY A 133 -17.48 -13.10 2.19
CA GLY A 133 -18.19 -14.10 2.98
C GLY A 133 -17.33 -14.69 4.12
N MET A 134 -17.90 -15.67 4.83
CA MET A 134 -17.31 -16.29 6.02
C MET A 134 -16.73 -17.69 5.78
N GLN A 135 -16.99 -18.29 4.61
CA GLN A 135 -16.52 -19.64 4.29
C GLN A 135 -15.13 -19.60 3.68
N PHE A 136 -14.21 -20.37 4.24
CA PHE A 136 -12.88 -20.53 3.67
C PHE A 136 -12.96 -21.33 2.36
N THR A 137 -12.58 -20.69 1.27
CA THR A 137 -12.50 -21.28 -0.07
C THR A 137 -11.26 -20.75 -0.79
N MET A 138 -10.84 -21.39 -1.89
CA MET A 138 -9.73 -20.89 -2.70
C MET A 138 -10.01 -19.46 -3.21
N GLN A 139 -11.24 -19.19 -3.64
CA GLN A 139 -11.64 -17.86 -4.10
C GLN A 139 -11.57 -16.81 -2.98
N TRP A 140 -12.01 -17.17 -1.77
CA TRP A 140 -11.91 -16.31 -0.59
C TRP A 140 -10.46 -15.91 -0.31
N LEU A 141 -9.53 -16.87 -0.37
CA LEU A 141 -8.11 -16.61 -0.14
C LEU A 141 -7.52 -15.74 -1.25
N LYS A 142 -7.84 -16.05 -2.52
CA LYS A 142 -7.37 -15.27 -3.67
C LYS A 142 -7.85 -13.81 -3.63
N ASN A 143 -9.12 -13.58 -3.31
CA ASN A 143 -9.67 -12.21 -3.18
C ASN A 143 -8.95 -11.42 -2.08
N ARG A 144 -8.74 -12.03 -0.91
CA ARG A 144 -8.10 -11.35 0.23
C ARG A 144 -6.65 -11.03 -0.04
N ILE A 145 -5.89 -11.97 -0.61
CA ILE A 145 -4.50 -11.73 -0.97
C ILE A 145 -4.42 -10.67 -2.07
N SER A 146 -5.25 -10.76 -3.12
CA SER A 146 -5.30 -9.75 -4.19
C SER A 146 -5.58 -8.35 -3.62
N ARG A 147 -6.55 -8.22 -2.72
CA ARG A 147 -6.87 -6.96 -2.05
C ARG A 147 -5.71 -6.47 -1.17
N PHE A 148 -5.05 -7.38 -0.46
CA PHE A 148 -3.91 -7.01 0.38
C PHE A 148 -2.71 -6.56 -0.46
N ILE A 149 -2.44 -7.16 -1.62
CA ILE A 149 -1.30 -6.79 -2.47
C ILE A 149 -1.62 -5.52 -3.27
N ASN A 150 -2.73 -5.52 -4.00
CA ASN A 150 -3.05 -4.51 -5.01
C ASN A 150 -3.96 -3.37 -4.50
N GLY A 151 -4.74 -3.61 -3.44
CA GLY A 151 -5.69 -2.64 -2.89
C GLY A 151 -5.05 -1.56 -2.04
N VAL A 152 -4.86 -0.36 -2.61
CA VAL A 152 -4.35 0.82 -1.89
C VAL A 152 -5.22 1.11 -0.67
N ASN A 153 -4.62 1.33 0.50
CA ASN A 153 -5.30 1.52 1.79
C ASN A 153 -6.30 0.38 2.14
N GLY A 154 -6.11 -0.83 1.61
CA GLY A 154 -7.07 -1.93 1.78
C GLY A 154 -8.39 -1.73 1.03
N SER A 155 -8.41 -0.84 0.04
CA SER A 155 -9.57 -0.70 -0.86
C SER A 155 -9.82 -1.98 -1.64
N ASP A 156 -11.08 -2.18 -2.06
CA ASP A 156 -11.44 -3.37 -2.81
C ASP A 156 -10.76 -3.39 -4.18
N TYR A 157 -10.19 -4.54 -4.53
CA TYR A 157 -9.48 -4.74 -5.78
C TYR A 157 -9.99 -6.02 -6.44
N PRO A 158 -10.62 -5.92 -7.63
CA PRO A 158 -11.20 -7.09 -8.26
C PRO A 158 -10.10 -8.03 -8.75
N VAL A 159 -10.35 -9.34 -8.70
CA VAL A 159 -9.43 -10.35 -9.24
C VAL A 159 -9.62 -10.42 -10.77
N LEU A 160 -9.17 -9.39 -11.48
CA LEU A 160 -9.17 -9.32 -12.95
C LEU A 160 -7.85 -9.88 -13.48
N ASN A 161 -7.70 -11.20 -13.50
CA ASN A 161 -6.55 -11.93 -14.06
C ASN A 161 -5.14 -11.57 -13.54
N ASP A 162 -5.03 -10.64 -12.59
CA ASP A 162 -3.78 -10.25 -11.95
C ASP A 162 -3.30 -11.30 -10.93
N PRO A 163 -1.97 -11.45 -10.71
CA PRO A 163 -1.42 -12.25 -9.60
C PRO A 163 -2.06 -11.78 -8.27
N PRO A 164 -2.35 -12.71 -7.34
CA PRO A 164 -1.56 -13.90 -7.02
C PRO A 164 -2.04 -15.23 -7.65
N SER A 165 -1.08 -16.10 -7.97
CA SER A 165 -1.33 -17.53 -8.19
C SER A 165 -1.28 -18.29 -6.86
N ILE A 166 -2.16 -19.26 -6.66
CA ILE A 166 -2.17 -20.08 -5.43
C ILE A 166 -2.15 -21.54 -5.85
N THR A 167 -1.17 -22.28 -5.32
CA THR A 167 -1.06 -23.74 -5.48
C THR A 167 -1.22 -24.41 -4.11
N VAL A 168 -1.78 -25.61 -4.09
CA VAL A 168 -2.08 -26.34 -2.84
C VAL A 168 -1.44 -27.71 -2.88
N ALA A 169 -0.69 -28.03 -1.83
CA ALA A 169 -0.12 -29.35 -1.60
C ALA A 169 -0.42 -29.79 -0.16
N GLY A 170 -1.45 -30.63 0.02
CA GLY A 170 -1.89 -31.05 1.35
C GLY A 170 -2.44 -29.88 2.17
N THR A 171 -1.75 -29.53 3.26
CA THR A 171 -2.10 -28.41 4.15
C THR A 171 -1.37 -27.10 3.83
N LEU A 172 -0.50 -27.11 2.82
CA LEU A 172 0.32 -25.97 2.42
C LEU A 172 -0.30 -25.24 1.23
N PHE A 173 -0.52 -23.95 1.39
CA PHE A 173 -0.96 -23.02 0.37
C PHE A 173 0.22 -22.14 -0.04
N THR A 174 0.74 -22.38 -1.24
CA THR A 174 1.85 -21.60 -1.80
C THR A 174 1.30 -20.49 -2.68
N VAL A 175 1.57 -19.25 -2.28
CA VAL A 175 1.14 -18.03 -2.94
C VAL A 175 2.32 -17.50 -3.75
N THR A 176 2.15 -17.40 -5.07
CA THR A 176 3.17 -16.86 -5.98
C THR A 176 2.66 -15.57 -6.60
N ALA A 177 3.41 -14.48 -6.43
CA ALA A 177 3.07 -13.17 -6.98
C ALA A 177 4.33 -12.38 -7.39
N LEU A 178 4.14 -11.30 -8.15
CA LEU A 178 5.19 -10.35 -8.42
C LEU A 178 5.63 -9.67 -7.12
N ASP A 179 6.94 -9.46 -7.01
CA ASP A 179 7.51 -8.76 -5.87
C ASP A 179 6.97 -7.32 -5.79
N SER A 180 6.61 -6.91 -4.59
CA SER A 180 6.02 -5.61 -4.29
C SER A 180 6.01 -5.38 -2.79
N VAL A 181 6.01 -4.10 -2.39
CA VAL A 181 5.89 -3.68 -0.99
C VAL A 181 4.68 -4.32 -0.30
N GLY A 182 3.55 -4.45 -1.01
CA GLY A 182 2.35 -5.10 -0.48
C GLY A 182 2.51 -6.59 -0.22
N PHE A 183 3.25 -7.30 -1.09
CA PHE A 183 3.48 -8.73 -0.95
C PHE A 183 4.52 -9.06 0.13
N GLU A 184 5.59 -8.28 0.23
CA GLU A 184 6.56 -8.36 1.32
C GLU A 184 5.88 -8.09 2.67
N ALA A 185 5.05 -7.05 2.75
CA ALA A 185 4.30 -6.73 3.94
C ALA A 185 3.31 -7.84 4.32
N LEU A 186 2.71 -8.54 3.36
CA LEU A 186 1.81 -9.67 3.62
C LEU A 186 2.58 -10.83 4.30
N GLN A 187 3.75 -11.19 3.78
CA GLN A 187 4.60 -12.22 4.39
C GLN A 187 5.00 -11.83 5.82
N LEU A 188 5.43 -10.58 6.03
CA LEU A 188 5.81 -10.10 7.36
C LEU A 188 4.62 -10.08 8.32
N CYS A 189 3.43 -9.67 7.86
CA CYS A 189 2.21 -9.70 8.67
C CYS A 189 1.82 -11.12 9.06
N TYR A 190 1.95 -12.09 8.15
CA TYR A 190 1.72 -13.50 8.45
C TYR A 190 2.73 -14.02 9.48
N ALA A 191 4.02 -13.77 9.27
CA ALA A 191 5.09 -14.22 10.16
C ALA A 191 4.98 -13.65 11.58
N ASN A 192 4.50 -12.41 11.71
CA ASN A 192 4.28 -11.73 12.99
C ASN A 192 2.89 -12.01 13.60
N GLY A 193 2.07 -12.87 12.99
CA GLY A 193 0.73 -13.22 13.49
C GLY A 193 -0.27 -12.07 13.46
N ALA A 194 -0.02 -11.05 12.63
CA ALA A 194 -0.89 -9.90 12.48
C ALA A 194 -2.14 -10.21 11.62
N ILE A 195 -2.07 -11.21 10.74
CA ILE A 195 -3.21 -11.70 9.95
C ILE A 195 -3.64 -13.08 10.45
N GLN A 196 -4.96 -13.26 10.60
CA GLN A 196 -5.53 -14.55 10.99
C GLN A 196 -5.74 -15.45 9.77
N PHE A 197 -5.35 -16.71 9.91
CA PHE A 197 -5.52 -17.77 8.92
C PHE A 197 -5.94 -19.07 9.65
N PRO A 198 -6.72 -19.98 9.02
CA PRO A 198 -7.12 -21.22 9.68
C PRO A 198 -5.92 -22.04 10.14
N PHE A 199 -5.93 -22.48 11.40
CA PHE A 199 -4.78 -23.12 12.06
C PHE A 199 -4.36 -24.47 11.45
N GLU A 200 -5.25 -25.12 10.69
CA GLU A 200 -5.00 -26.40 10.02
C GLU A 200 -4.12 -26.24 8.77
N TYR A 201 -3.99 -25.02 8.26
CA TYR A 201 -3.31 -24.72 7.01
C TYR A 201 -2.12 -23.80 7.22
N GLN A 202 -1.17 -23.84 6.28
CA GLN A 202 0.01 -22.98 6.29
C GLN A 202 0.10 -22.19 4.99
N LEU A 203 0.49 -20.92 5.08
CA LEU A 203 0.83 -20.08 3.93
C LEU A 203 2.34 -20.07 3.70
N GLN A 204 2.73 -20.30 2.45
CA GLN A 204 4.07 -20.07 1.93
C GLN A 204 4.02 -18.99 0.85
N PHE A 205 5.07 -18.18 0.77
CA PHE A 205 5.15 -17.04 -0.15
C PHE A 205 6.34 -17.22 -1.08
N ASP A 206 6.07 -17.26 -2.39
CA ASP A 206 7.06 -17.36 -3.45
C ASP A 206 7.09 -16.05 -4.26
N PHE A 207 8.20 -15.33 -4.16
CA PHE A 207 8.38 -14.01 -4.77
C PHE A 207 8.95 -14.13 -6.16
N VAL A 208 8.21 -13.62 -7.16
CA VAL A 208 8.75 -13.43 -8.51
C VAL A 208 9.35 -12.04 -8.59
N ARG A 209 10.67 -12.01 -8.45
CA ARG A 209 11.50 -10.81 -8.43
C ARG A 209 12.36 -10.73 -9.70
N PHE A 210 12.90 -9.55 -9.96
CA PHE A 210 13.97 -9.43 -10.95
C PHE A 210 15.23 -10.13 -10.47
N ALA A 211 15.93 -10.77 -11.40
CA ALA A 211 17.24 -11.34 -11.20
C ALA A 211 18.23 -10.72 -12.19
N ASN A 212 19.51 -10.74 -11.81
CA ASN A 212 20.61 -10.39 -12.70
C ASN A 212 21.18 -11.70 -13.25
N THR A 213 21.08 -11.90 -14.56
CA THR A 213 21.70 -13.03 -15.25
C THR A 213 22.61 -12.48 -16.32
N ASP A 214 23.92 -12.59 -16.11
CA ASP A 214 24.96 -12.11 -17.03
C ASP A 214 24.83 -10.62 -17.42
N GLY A 215 24.38 -9.78 -16.49
CA GLY A 215 24.18 -8.33 -16.72
C GLY A 215 22.82 -7.98 -17.33
N LEU A 216 21.96 -8.96 -17.61
CA LEU A 216 20.60 -8.75 -18.11
C LEU A 216 19.56 -8.88 -16.99
N LEU A 217 18.51 -8.07 -17.10
CA LEU A 217 17.37 -8.13 -16.20
C LEU A 217 16.46 -9.31 -16.60
N THR A 218 16.36 -10.31 -15.73
CA THR A 218 15.56 -11.51 -15.96
C THR A 218 14.45 -11.68 -14.93
N MET A 219 13.42 -12.45 -15.28
CA MET A 219 12.29 -12.76 -14.41
C MET A 219 11.76 -14.17 -14.70
N GLN A 220 11.48 -14.95 -13.66
CA GLN A 220 11.14 -16.36 -13.76
C GLN A 220 9.79 -16.63 -14.45
N PHE A 221 8.79 -15.79 -14.22
CA PHE A 221 7.44 -15.96 -14.77
C PHE A 221 6.90 -14.62 -15.28
N PRO A 222 6.19 -14.59 -16.42
CA PRO A 222 5.70 -13.33 -17.00
C PRO A 222 4.55 -12.69 -16.20
N PHE A 223 3.66 -13.48 -15.60
CA PHE A 223 2.39 -12.99 -15.05
C PHE A 223 1.68 -12.01 -16.00
N ASN A 224 1.59 -10.74 -15.62
CA ASN A 224 0.93 -9.68 -16.37
C ASN A 224 1.81 -9.05 -17.46
N TYR A 225 3.10 -9.39 -17.52
CA TYR A 225 3.96 -8.91 -18.59
C TYR A 225 3.48 -9.45 -19.94
N PRO A 226 3.38 -8.61 -20.98
CA PRO A 226 3.19 -9.09 -22.34
C PRO A 226 4.26 -10.10 -22.71
N THR A 227 3.88 -11.21 -23.34
CA THR A 227 4.82 -12.26 -23.77
C THR A 227 5.19 -12.15 -25.26
N SER A 228 4.68 -11.12 -25.94
CA SER A 228 4.95 -10.82 -27.34
C SER A 228 5.08 -9.32 -27.54
N PRO A 229 6.03 -8.86 -28.38
CA PRO A 229 6.19 -7.44 -28.70
C PRO A 229 5.11 -6.92 -29.66
N VAL A 230 4.34 -7.81 -30.29
CA VAL A 230 3.39 -7.44 -31.35
C VAL A 230 2.25 -6.61 -30.77
N GLY A 231 2.03 -5.42 -31.33
CA GLY A 231 0.96 -4.51 -30.92
C GLY A 231 1.29 -3.63 -29.72
N LEU A 232 2.50 -3.73 -29.15
CA LEU A 232 2.96 -2.84 -28.09
C LEU A 232 3.53 -1.53 -28.67
N SER A 233 3.33 -0.42 -27.96
CA SER A 233 3.90 0.88 -28.32
C SER A 233 5.41 0.94 -28.03
N PRO A 234 6.17 1.81 -28.72
CA PRO A 234 7.54 2.13 -28.34
C PRO A 234 7.67 2.48 -26.85
N GLY A 235 8.72 1.96 -26.20
CA GLY A 235 8.97 2.13 -24.77
C GLY A 235 8.21 1.16 -23.85
N ALA A 236 7.28 0.35 -24.37
CA ALA A 236 6.63 -0.68 -23.58
C ALA A 236 7.62 -1.80 -23.22
N VAL A 237 7.46 -2.38 -22.02
CA VAL A 237 8.25 -3.55 -21.59
C VAL A 237 7.48 -4.84 -21.81
N TRP A 238 8.20 -5.92 -22.07
CA TRP A 238 7.63 -7.24 -22.30
C TRP A 238 8.60 -8.34 -21.84
N TRP A 239 8.06 -9.52 -21.58
CA TRP A 239 8.81 -10.69 -21.14
C TRP A 239 9.17 -11.57 -22.33
N ASN A 240 10.47 -11.70 -22.59
CA ASN A 240 11.05 -12.44 -23.71
C ASN A 240 11.66 -13.76 -23.24
N GLY A 241 10.81 -14.71 -22.86
CA GLY A 241 11.25 -16.07 -22.53
C GLY A 241 12.16 -16.18 -21.29
N GLY A 242 12.16 -15.18 -20.41
CA GLY A 242 12.98 -15.11 -19.20
C GLY A 242 13.69 -13.77 -19.04
N THR A 243 13.93 -13.06 -20.14
CA THR A 243 14.58 -11.74 -20.13
C THR A 243 13.56 -10.62 -20.30
N ILE A 244 13.74 -9.50 -19.61
CA ILE A 244 12.88 -8.33 -19.80
C ILE A 244 13.42 -7.50 -20.96
N SER A 245 12.54 -7.17 -21.90
CA SER A 245 12.85 -6.44 -23.11
C SER A 245 11.98 -5.19 -23.21
N VAL A 246 12.44 -4.22 -23.99
CA VAL A 246 11.75 -2.95 -24.25
C VAL A 246 11.59 -2.74 -25.74
N ILE A 247 10.42 -2.24 -26.16
CA ILE A 247 10.19 -1.89 -27.56
C ILE A 247 11.00 -0.63 -27.90
N PRO A 248 11.89 -0.67 -28.91
CA PRO A 248 12.67 0.50 -29.30
C PRO A 248 11.80 1.58 -29.94
N GLY A 249 12.31 2.81 -30.02
CA GLY A 249 11.65 3.92 -30.72
C GLY A 249 11.25 5.11 -29.85
N VAL A 250 11.66 5.13 -28.57
CA VAL A 250 11.54 6.29 -27.68
C VAL A 250 12.92 6.89 -27.45
N THR A 251 13.02 8.22 -27.53
CA THR A 251 14.20 8.96 -27.06
C THR A 251 14.05 9.20 -25.57
N PRO A 252 14.96 8.69 -24.71
CA PRO A 252 14.83 8.86 -23.27
C PRO A 252 14.86 10.32 -22.84
N ASP A 253 13.97 10.70 -21.92
CA ASP A 253 14.04 12.01 -21.25
C ASP A 253 15.20 12.00 -20.24
N PRO A 254 16.24 12.86 -20.41
CA PRO A 254 17.38 12.90 -19.51
C PRO A 254 17.04 13.41 -18.10
N THR A 255 15.85 13.97 -17.90
CA THR A 255 15.34 14.45 -16.61
C THR A 255 14.50 13.40 -15.87
N ALA A 256 14.17 12.29 -16.51
CA ALA A 256 13.45 11.20 -15.88
C ALA A 256 14.28 10.58 -14.74
N PRO A 257 13.65 10.23 -13.60
CA PRO A 257 14.35 9.58 -12.51
C PRO A 257 15.01 8.26 -12.97
N PRO A 258 16.26 7.99 -12.57
CA PRO A 258 16.92 6.72 -12.88
C PRO A 258 16.26 5.56 -12.13
N LEU A 259 16.18 4.40 -12.79
CA LEU A 259 15.71 3.14 -12.21
C LEU A 259 16.91 2.25 -11.84
N TYR A 260 16.82 1.53 -10.73
CA TYR A 260 17.91 0.72 -10.21
C TYR A 260 17.47 -0.71 -9.90
N PHE A 261 18.36 -1.64 -10.21
CA PHE A 261 18.27 -3.03 -9.78
C PHE A 261 18.34 -3.11 -8.25
N GLY A 262 17.31 -3.71 -7.65
CA GLY A 262 17.18 -3.85 -6.20
C GLY A 262 16.21 -2.86 -5.53
N THR A 263 15.83 -1.77 -6.21
CA THR A 263 14.78 -0.86 -5.71
C THR A 263 13.56 -0.80 -6.62
N THR A 264 13.72 -1.11 -7.92
CA THR A 264 12.61 -1.16 -8.86
C THR A 264 11.92 -2.53 -8.82
N PHE A 265 10.62 -2.53 -8.52
CA PHE A 265 9.81 -3.75 -8.52
C PHE A 265 9.22 -4.06 -9.91
N PRO A 266 8.89 -5.33 -10.22
CA PRO A 266 8.29 -5.67 -11.51
C PRO A 266 7.01 -4.90 -11.86
N PRO A 267 6.02 -4.73 -10.97
CA PRO A 267 4.83 -3.93 -11.28
C PRO A 267 5.16 -2.46 -11.60
N GLU A 268 6.20 -1.91 -10.97
CA GLU A 268 6.64 -0.53 -11.18
C GLU A 268 7.26 -0.35 -12.57
N LEU A 269 8.17 -1.26 -12.97
CA LEU A 269 8.77 -1.22 -14.31
C LEU A 269 7.72 -1.44 -15.41
N LEU A 270 6.73 -2.31 -15.17
CA LEU A 270 5.62 -2.52 -16.11
C LEU A 270 4.78 -1.25 -16.30
N ALA A 271 4.54 -0.49 -15.22
CA ALA A 271 3.75 0.74 -15.26
C ALA A 271 4.52 1.93 -15.85
N LEU A 272 5.80 2.08 -15.52
CA LEU A 272 6.66 3.17 -16.02
C LEU A 272 7.09 2.94 -17.48
N GLY A 273 7.21 1.67 -17.89
CA GLY A 273 7.81 1.29 -19.16
C GLY A 273 9.34 1.46 -19.16
N GLY A 274 9.95 1.09 -20.28
CA GLY A 274 11.40 1.16 -20.51
C GLY A 274 11.82 2.33 -21.41
N GLY A 275 10.89 3.17 -21.84
CA GLY A 275 11.15 4.24 -22.82
C GLY A 275 12.14 5.31 -22.34
N ASN A 276 12.21 5.56 -21.02
CA ASN A 276 13.13 6.52 -20.41
C ASN A 276 14.44 5.89 -19.91
N LEU A 277 14.68 4.61 -20.18
CA LEU A 277 15.95 3.98 -19.83
C LEU A 277 17.07 4.55 -20.70
N PRO A 278 18.23 4.92 -20.12
CA PRO A 278 19.38 5.36 -20.90
C PRO A 278 19.77 4.35 -21.99
N LEU A 279 20.19 4.83 -23.17
CA LEU A 279 20.62 3.97 -24.28
C LEU A 279 22.11 3.56 -24.21
N THR A 280 22.81 4.07 -23.20
CA THR A 280 24.22 3.77 -22.96
C THR A 280 24.40 3.44 -21.48
N PRO A 281 25.29 2.49 -21.15
CA PRO A 281 25.65 2.23 -19.76
C PRO A 281 26.19 3.51 -19.13
N ARG A 282 25.85 3.74 -17.86
CA ARG A 282 26.28 4.94 -17.12
C ARG A 282 27.62 4.68 -16.43
N THR A 283 27.58 3.88 -15.37
CA THR A 283 28.74 3.54 -14.54
C THR A 283 28.66 2.06 -14.16
N ASP A 284 29.70 1.31 -14.46
CA ASP A 284 29.78 -0.12 -14.13
C ASP A 284 29.64 -0.34 -12.63
N GLY A 285 28.77 -1.28 -12.24
CA GLY A 285 28.45 -1.62 -10.86
C GLY A 285 27.49 -0.66 -10.16
N SER A 286 26.92 0.33 -10.85
CA SER A 286 25.93 1.23 -10.25
C SER A 286 24.57 0.57 -10.00
N GLY A 287 24.30 -0.58 -10.64
CA GLY A 287 23.01 -1.24 -10.59
C GLY A 287 21.92 -0.50 -11.37
N GLN A 288 22.25 0.60 -12.07
CA GLN A 288 21.27 1.34 -12.85
C GLN A 288 20.79 0.52 -14.05
N LEU A 289 19.48 0.51 -14.26
CA LEU A 289 18.85 -0.12 -15.42
C LEU A 289 19.05 0.76 -16.67
N TRP A 290 19.35 0.11 -17.79
CA TRP A 290 19.52 0.78 -19.08
C TRP A 290 19.04 -0.10 -20.23
N ASN A 291 18.80 0.50 -21.39
CA ASN A 291 18.31 -0.18 -22.59
C ASN A 291 19.48 -0.49 -23.54
N ASP A 292 19.84 -1.77 -23.61
CA ASP A 292 20.85 -2.32 -24.50
C ASP A 292 20.19 -2.88 -25.77
N GLY A 293 19.91 -2.00 -26.74
CA GLY A 293 19.40 -2.42 -28.05
C GLY A 293 18.05 -3.15 -28.02
N GLY A 294 17.21 -2.90 -27.01
CA GLY A 294 15.90 -3.54 -26.83
C GLY A 294 15.87 -4.56 -25.68
N LEU A 295 17.00 -4.86 -25.05
CA LEU A 295 17.08 -5.64 -23.82
C LEU A 295 17.31 -4.69 -22.63
N ILE A 296 16.71 -4.99 -21.48
CA ILE A 296 17.01 -4.24 -20.26
C ILE A 296 18.23 -4.86 -19.59
N ALA A 297 19.29 -4.07 -19.49
CA ALA A 297 20.56 -4.45 -18.88
C ALA A 297 20.77 -3.70 -17.56
N ILE A 298 21.67 -4.23 -16.75
CA ILE A 298 22.08 -3.72 -15.46
C ILE A 298 23.53 -3.27 -15.59
N SER A 299 23.80 -2.00 -15.27
CA SER A 299 25.16 -1.45 -15.27
C SER A 299 25.98 -1.88 -14.06
#